data_AF-A0A1S3QYD7-F1
#
_entry.id   AF-A0A1S3QYD7-F1
#
_cell.length_a   1.000
_cell.length_b   1.000
_cell.length_c   1.000
_cell.angle_alpha   90.00
_cell.angle_beta   90.00
_cell.angle_gamma   90.00
#
_symmetry.space_group_name_H-M   'P 1'
#
loop_
_entity.id
_entity.type
_entity.pdbx_description
1 polymer ?
#
loop_
_entity_poly.entity_id
_entity_poly.type
_entity_poly.pdbx_seq_one_letter_code
_entity_poly.pdbx_strand_id
1 'polypeptide(L)'
;MTIKYFSLACSFLKTLTECFSNGTMTALAVKVESAPNLNPGQLTLSDPACGPTYSDDRFAYFHFTVNSCGTTRKFINNVMLYENEISLPDELEVKLNATTSSEDEYQLKVSCYYVVNITRTLAFLTRPRDNEPFAETGTGRLMVRMRLAQDASYNTFYQEEDYPVVKYLKQPL
;
A
#
# COMPACT_ATOMS: atom_id res chain seq x y z
N MET A 1 15.68 -30.06 -29.27
CA MET A 1 14.75 -30.85 -28.44
C MET A 1 13.48 -30.03 -28.30
N THR A 2 12.40 -30.41 -28.99
CA THR A 2 11.18 -29.61 -29.05
C THR A 2 10.32 -29.94 -27.83
N ILE A 3 10.29 -29.05 -26.83
CA ILE A 3 9.43 -29.21 -25.65
C ILE A 3 7.98 -29.13 -26.14
N LYS A 4 7.26 -30.25 -26.10
CA LYS A 4 5.81 -30.29 -26.32
C LYS A 4 5.15 -29.96 -24.98
N TYR A 5 4.61 -28.74 -24.88
CA TYR A 5 3.69 -28.41 -23.79
C TYR A 5 2.42 -29.23 -23.98
N PHE A 6 2.23 -30.22 -23.11
CA PHE A 6 1.00 -31.00 -23.05
C PHE A 6 0.20 -30.47 -21.86
N SER A 7 -1.03 -30.03 -22.12
CA SER A 7 -1.97 -29.63 -21.07
C SER A 7 -2.91 -30.77 -20.76
N LEU A 8 -3.09 -31.05 -19.46
CA LEU A 8 -4.08 -31.97 -18.95
C LEU A 8 -5.18 -31.18 -18.25
N ALA A 9 -6.43 -31.58 -18.47
CA ALA A 9 -7.57 -31.03 -17.76
C ALA A 9 -8.17 -32.10 -16.86
N CYS A 10 -8.29 -31.79 -15.57
CA CYS A 10 -8.96 -32.64 -14.58
C CYS A 10 -10.28 -32.00 -14.16
N SER A 11 -11.31 -32.82 -13.99
CA SER A 11 -12.59 -32.38 -13.43
C SER A 11 -12.58 -32.61 -11.92
N PHE A 12 -12.72 -31.55 -11.15
CA PHE A 12 -12.86 -31.64 -9.69
C PHE A 12 -14.35 -31.70 -9.32
N LEU A 13 -14.71 -32.55 -8.35
CA LEU A 13 -16.10 -32.64 -7.86
C LEU A 13 -16.55 -31.38 -7.09
N LYS A 14 -15.60 -30.56 -6.62
CA LYS A 14 -15.88 -29.32 -5.91
C LYS A 14 -15.52 -28.12 -6.77
N THR A 15 -16.33 -27.07 -6.64
CA THR A 15 -16.02 -25.75 -7.19
C THR A 15 -14.74 -25.23 -6.56
N LEU A 16 -13.71 -25.00 -7.37
CA LEU A 16 -12.43 -24.49 -6.89
C LEU A 16 -12.40 -22.96 -6.75
N THR A 17 -13.36 -22.25 -7.37
CA THR A 17 -13.40 -20.79 -7.33
C THR A 17 -14.84 -20.30 -7.44
N GLU A 18 -15.25 -19.41 -6.56
CA GLU A 18 -16.54 -18.72 -6.65
C GLU A 18 -16.35 -17.20 -6.69
N CYS A 19 -17.14 -16.56 -7.54
CA CYS A 19 -17.10 -15.12 -7.82
C CYS A 19 -18.43 -14.49 -7.43
N PHE A 20 -18.42 -13.61 -6.43
CA PHE A 20 -19.64 -13.00 -5.90
C PHE A 20 -19.83 -11.57 -6.43
N SER A 21 -21.08 -11.21 -6.70
CA SER A 21 -21.45 -9.89 -7.24
C SER A 21 -21.11 -8.70 -6.31
N ASN A 22 -20.86 -8.95 -5.03
CA ASN A 22 -20.38 -7.97 -4.07
C ASN A 22 -18.86 -7.68 -4.17
N GLY A 23 -18.15 -8.34 -5.10
CA GLY A 23 -16.71 -8.18 -5.25
C GLY A 23 -15.87 -9.08 -4.34
N THR A 24 -16.46 -10.12 -3.76
CA THR A 24 -15.73 -11.18 -3.05
C THR A 24 -15.36 -12.31 -4.02
N MET A 25 -14.14 -12.83 -3.88
CA MET A 25 -13.66 -14.03 -4.54
C MET A 25 -13.29 -15.07 -3.49
N THR A 26 -13.63 -16.32 -3.75
CA THR A 26 -13.18 -17.46 -2.94
C THR A 26 -12.45 -18.45 -3.83
N ALA A 27 -11.42 -19.07 -3.30
CA ALA A 27 -10.62 -20.06 -4.02
C ALA A 27 -10.23 -21.22 -3.12
N LEU A 28 -10.25 -22.43 -3.67
CA LEU A 28 -9.86 -23.67 -3.01
C LEU A 28 -8.61 -24.20 -3.70
N ALA A 29 -7.46 -24.04 -3.05
CA ALA A 29 -6.22 -24.66 -3.49
C ALA A 29 -6.14 -26.08 -2.93
N VAL A 30 -6.08 -27.07 -3.80
CA VAL A 30 -6.05 -28.49 -3.42
C VAL A 30 -4.65 -29.06 -3.58
N LYS A 31 -4.24 -29.87 -2.61
CA LYS A 31 -3.02 -30.67 -2.70
C LYS A 31 -3.23 -31.80 -3.71
N VAL A 32 -2.34 -31.88 -4.69
CA VAL A 32 -2.35 -32.89 -5.76
C VAL A 32 -1.27 -33.93 -5.51
N GLU A 33 -1.44 -35.13 -6.07
CA GLU A 33 -0.46 -36.24 -5.91
C GLU A 33 0.92 -35.91 -6.46
N SER A 34 1.00 -35.03 -7.47
CA SER A 34 2.28 -34.55 -8.02
C SER A 34 3.03 -33.59 -7.08
N ALA A 35 2.40 -33.11 -6.01
CA ALA A 35 3.02 -32.22 -5.03
C ALA A 35 2.86 -32.79 -3.60
N PRO A 36 3.45 -33.96 -3.30
CA PRO A 36 3.21 -34.67 -2.04
C PRO A 36 3.76 -33.93 -0.81
N ASN A 37 4.78 -33.09 -1.00
CA ASN A 37 5.40 -32.30 0.08
C ASN A 37 4.75 -30.94 0.28
N LEU A 38 3.77 -30.57 -0.56
CA LEU A 38 3.08 -29.30 -0.43
C LEU A 38 2.31 -29.25 0.90
N ASN A 39 2.52 -28.17 1.66
CA ASN A 39 1.68 -27.81 2.79
C ASN A 39 0.70 -26.72 2.35
N PRO A 40 -0.60 -27.00 2.18
CA PRO A 40 -1.57 -26.00 1.73
C PRO A 40 -1.62 -24.76 2.63
N GLY A 41 -1.34 -24.90 3.93
CA GLY A 41 -1.37 -23.79 4.89
C GLY A 41 -0.25 -22.76 4.70
N GLN A 42 0.76 -23.06 3.88
CA GLN A 42 1.86 -22.17 3.55
C GLN A 42 1.66 -21.40 2.24
N LEU A 43 0.59 -21.72 1.51
CA LEU A 43 0.26 -21.01 0.27
C LEU A 43 -0.18 -19.58 0.57
N THR A 44 0.12 -18.67 -0.34
CA THR A 44 -0.33 -17.28 -0.28
C THR A 44 -0.94 -16.87 -1.61
N LEU A 45 -1.74 -15.81 -1.61
CA LEU A 45 -2.08 -15.10 -2.84
C LEU A 45 -0.83 -14.35 -3.37
N SER A 46 -0.98 -13.61 -4.48
CA SER A 46 0.10 -12.81 -5.05
C SER A 46 0.72 -11.79 -4.07
N ASP A 47 -0.04 -11.39 -3.04
CA ASP A 47 0.50 -10.70 -1.87
C ASP A 47 0.83 -11.74 -0.77
N PRO A 48 2.11 -11.91 -0.37
CA PRO A 48 2.52 -12.87 0.66
C PRO A 48 1.89 -12.62 2.04
N ALA A 49 1.38 -11.41 2.31
CA ALA A 49 0.65 -11.13 3.54
C ALA A 49 -0.75 -11.78 3.57
N CYS A 50 -1.26 -12.22 2.42
CA CYS A 50 -2.56 -12.86 2.28
C CYS A 50 -2.46 -14.39 2.22
N GLY A 51 -2.49 -15.02 3.39
CA GLY A 51 -2.61 -16.48 3.53
C GLY A 51 -4.06 -16.98 3.47
N PRO A 52 -4.27 -18.30 3.60
CA PRO A 52 -5.60 -18.90 3.59
C PRO A 52 -6.40 -18.56 4.85
N THR A 53 -7.71 -18.41 4.68
CA THR A 53 -8.65 -18.23 5.80
C THR A 53 -8.85 -19.52 6.60
N TYR A 54 -8.76 -20.66 5.91
CA TYR A 54 -8.82 -21.99 6.52
C TYR A 54 -7.95 -22.95 5.72
N SER A 55 -7.26 -23.87 6.40
CA SER A 55 -6.45 -24.90 5.74
C SER A 55 -6.46 -26.20 6.52
N ASP A 56 -6.35 -27.32 5.81
CA ASP A 56 -6.01 -28.64 6.34
C ASP A 56 -4.88 -29.27 5.51
N ASP A 57 -4.57 -30.55 5.74
CA ASP A 57 -3.52 -31.28 5.03
C ASP A 57 -3.82 -31.53 3.53
N ARG A 58 -5.06 -31.26 3.08
CA ARG A 58 -5.55 -31.55 1.73
C ARG A 58 -5.87 -30.30 0.93
N PHE A 59 -6.27 -29.20 1.58
CA PHE A 59 -6.62 -27.97 0.88
C PHE A 59 -6.44 -26.72 1.72
N ALA A 60 -6.35 -25.59 1.02
CA ALA A 60 -6.35 -24.25 1.57
C ALA A 60 -7.48 -23.44 0.93
N TYR A 61 -8.27 -22.78 1.77
CA TYR A 61 -9.41 -21.96 1.38
C TYR A 61 -9.07 -20.49 1.56
N PHE A 62 -9.22 -19.73 0.48
CA PHE A 62 -8.96 -18.30 0.41
C PHE A 62 -10.27 -17.54 0.27
N HIS A 63 -10.37 -16.44 1.00
CA HIS A 63 -11.46 -15.48 0.92
C HIS A 63 -10.88 -14.08 0.84
N PHE A 64 -11.07 -13.41 -0.29
CA PHE A 64 -10.47 -12.10 -0.54
C PHE A 64 -11.39 -11.24 -1.42
N THR A 65 -11.14 -9.93 -1.45
CA THR A 65 -11.89 -9.03 -2.33
C THR A 65 -11.15 -8.83 -3.64
N VAL A 66 -11.89 -8.53 -4.71
CA VAL A 66 -11.36 -8.29 -6.06
C VAL A 66 -10.32 -7.16 -6.14
N ASN A 67 -10.22 -6.29 -5.12
CA ASN A 67 -9.30 -5.15 -5.08
C ASN A 67 -8.19 -5.31 -4.02
N SER A 68 -8.00 -6.50 -3.45
CA SER A 68 -7.00 -6.77 -2.39
C SER A 68 -6.03 -7.89 -2.79
N CYS A 69 -5.03 -8.14 -1.94
CA CYS A 69 -4.12 -9.30 -2.03
C CYS A 69 -3.39 -9.44 -3.38
N GLY A 70 -3.02 -8.32 -4.00
CA GLY A 70 -2.34 -8.33 -5.30
C GLY A 70 -3.23 -8.67 -6.50
N THR A 71 -4.56 -8.71 -6.35
CA THR A 71 -5.48 -9.04 -7.45
C THR A 71 -5.36 -8.02 -8.58
N THR A 72 -5.13 -8.51 -9.79
CA THR A 72 -5.03 -7.69 -11.00
C THR A 72 -6.38 -7.59 -11.69
N ARG A 73 -6.66 -6.44 -12.31
CA ARG A 73 -7.90 -6.18 -13.05
C ARG A 73 -7.59 -5.81 -14.49
N LYS A 74 -8.28 -6.46 -15.43
CA LYS A 74 -8.22 -6.17 -16.86
C LYS A 74 -9.62 -5.94 -17.42
N PHE A 75 -9.73 -4.99 -18.34
CA PHE A 75 -10.97 -4.76 -19.10
C PHE A 75 -10.83 -5.42 -20.47
N ILE A 76 -11.71 -6.38 -20.76
CA ILE A 76 -11.77 -7.07 -22.05
C ILE A 76 -13.17 -6.89 -22.59
N ASN A 77 -13.33 -6.01 -23.59
CA ASN A 77 -14.63 -5.62 -24.14
C ASN A 77 -15.59 -5.11 -23.05
N ASN A 78 -16.68 -5.84 -22.78
CA ASN A 78 -17.68 -5.55 -21.74
C ASN A 78 -17.51 -6.39 -20.47
N VAL A 79 -16.34 -7.02 -20.27
CA VAL A 79 -16.06 -7.88 -19.12
C VAL A 79 -14.87 -7.33 -18.34
N MET A 80 -15.03 -7.23 -17.01
CA MET A 80 -13.93 -7.05 -16.07
C MET A 80 -13.42 -8.43 -15.66
N LEU A 81 -12.18 -8.72 -16.02
CA LEU A 81 -11.45 -9.90 -15.59
C LEU A 81 -10.60 -9.54 -14.37
N TYR A 82 -10.85 -10.23 -13.26
CA TYR A 82 -10.01 -10.20 -12.07
C TYR A 82 -9.20 -11.49 -11.96
N GLU A 83 -7.88 -11.36 -11.81
CA GLU A 83 -6.96 -12.49 -11.73
C GLU A 83 -6.11 -12.38 -10.46
N ASN A 84 -5.91 -13.52 -9.80
CA ASN A 84 -4.94 -13.68 -8.73
C ASN A 84 -4.26 -15.04 -8.88
N GLU A 85 -3.18 -15.25 -8.15
CA GLU A 85 -2.38 -16.46 -8.18
C GLU A 85 -2.12 -16.94 -6.76
N ILE A 86 -2.28 -18.25 -6.55
CA ILE A 86 -1.96 -18.93 -5.30
C ILE A 86 -0.71 -19.76 -5.51
N SER A 87 0.34 -19.48 -4.77
CA SER A 87 1.64 -20.14 -4.85
C SER A 87 2.31 -20.18 -3.48
N LEU A 88 3.49 -20.81 -3.40
CA LEU A 88 4.36 -20.67 -2.24
C LEU A 88 5.06 -19.30 -2.31
N PRO A 89 5.32 -18.64 -1.16
CA PRO A 89 6.19 -17.47 -1.13
C PRO A 89 7.61 -17.82 -1.59
N ASP A 90 8.25 -16.92 -2.34
CA ASP A 90 9.59 -17.12 -2.93
C ASP A 90 10.61 -17.73 -1.95
N GLU A 91 10.65 -17.25 -0.71
CA GLU A 91 11.59 -17.75 0.32
C GLU A 91 11.35 -19.22 0.69
N LEU A 92 10.08 -19.63 0.77
CA LEU A 92 9.71 -21.02 1.06
C LEU A 92 9.91 -21.90 -0.16
N GLU A 93 9.66 -21.37 -1.35
CA GLU A 93 9.87 -22.09 -2.60
C GLU A 93 11.35 -22.44 -2.79
N VAL A 94 12.25 -21.48 -2.59
CA VAL A 94 13.72 -21.71 -2.64
C VAL A 94 14.14 -22.77 -1.62
N LYS A 95 13.56 -22.74 -0.41
CA LYS A 95 13.88 -23.72 0.64
C LYS A 95 13.37 -25.12 0.28
N LEU A 96 12.18 -25.22 -0.31
CA LEU A 96 11.62 -26.50 -0.76
C LEU A 96 12.49 -27.09 -1.86
N ASN A 97 12.82 -26.30 -2.89
CA ASN A 97 13.67 -26.70 -4.00
C ASN A 97 15.10 -27.09 -3.57
N ALA A 98 15.60 -26.52 -2.47
CA ALA A 98 16.89 -26.92 -1.89
C ALA A 98 16.84 -28.26 -1.13
N THR A 99 15.66 -28.68 -0.66
CA THR A 99 15.47 -29.92 0.12
C THR A 99 14.91 -31.08 -0.70
N THR A 100 14.15 -30.79 -1.75
CA THR A 100 13.59 -31.78 -2.68
C THR A 100 14.28 -31.64 -4.03
N SER A 101 14.83 -32.73 -4.59
CA SER A 101 15.43 -32.71 -5.93
C SER A 101 14.40 -32.62 -7.07
N SER A 102 13.15 -32.27 -6.76
CA SER A 102 12.07 -32.09 -7.71
C SER A 102 11.74 -30.61 -7.84
N GLU A 103 11.71 -30.13 -9.09
CA GLU A 103 11.27 -28.79 -9.48
C GLU A 103 9.74 -28.72 -9.48
N ASP A 104 9.09 -29.14 -8.39
CA ASP A 104 7.63 -29.19 -8.33
C ASP A 104 7.07 -27.80 -7.95
N GLU A 105 6.97 -26.92 -8.94
CA GLU A 105 6.36 -25.59 -8.80
C GLU A 105 4.82 -25.74 -8.70
N TYR A 106 4.25 -25.45 -7.54
CA TYR A 106 2.80 -25.39 -7.36
C TYR A 106 2.30 -23.97 -7.58
N GLN A 107 1.54 -23.77 -8.66
CA GLN A 107 0.92 -22.50 -8.99
C GLN A 107 -0.53 -22.72 -9.41
N LEU A 108 -1.45 -22.00 -8.75
CA LEU A 108 -2.87 -22.02 -9.05
C LEU A 108 -3.35 -20.62 -9.41
N LYS A 109 -3.64 -20.42 -10.70
CA LYS A 109 -4.21 -19.17 -11.18
C LYS A 109 -5.73 -19.16 -11.05
N VAL A 110 -6.26 -18.11 -10.42
CA VAL A 110 -7.68 -17.90 -10.15
C VAL A 110 -8.18 -16.74 -11.02
N SER A 111 -9.35 -16.89 -11.64
CA SER A 111 -9.89 -15.88 -12.55
C SER A 111 -11.41 -15.75 -12.44
N CYS A 112 -11.89 -14.51 -12.27
CA CYS A 112 -13.31 -14.17 -12.21
C CYS A 112 -13.68 -13.16 -13.29
N TYR A 113 -14.74 -13.45 -14.03
CA TYR A 113 -15.25 -12.62 -15.12
C TYR A 113 -16.56 -11.95 -14.71
N TYR A 114 -16.57 -10.62 -14.66
CA TYR A 114 -17.75 -9.83 -14.34
C TYR A 114 -18.22 -9.04 -15.57
N VAL A 115 -19.43 -9.30 -16.02
CA VAL A 115 -20.03 -8.53 -17.13
C VAL A 115 -20.39 -7.13 -16.63
N VAL A 116 -19.90 -6.11 -17.33
CA VAL A 116 -20.15 -4.70 -17.01
C VAL A 116 -21.20 -4.15 -17.97
N ASN A 117 -22.47 -4.25 -17.56
CA ASN A 117 -23.58 -3.71 -18.36
C ASN A 117 -23.75 -2.19 -18.20
N ILE A 118 -23.37 -1.62 -17.05
CA ILE A 118 -23.54 -0.20 -16.73
C ILE A 118 -22.19 0.31 -16.20
N THR A 119 -21.35 0.82 -17.09
CA THR A 119 -20.11 1.53 -16.72
C THR A 119 -20.46 2.86 -16.08
N ARG A 120 -20.67 2.89 -14.76
CA ARG A 120 -20.57 4.14 -14.00
C ARG A 120 -19.09 4.45 -13.77
N THR A 121 -18.41 4.85 -14.84
CA THR A 121 -17.02 5.30 -14.76
C THR A 121 -17.00 6.67 -14.09
N LEU A 122 -16.60 6.72 -12.82
CA LEU A 122 -16.21 7.98 -12.18
C LEU A 122 -14.83 8.36 -12.72
N ALA A 123 -14.81 9.14 -13.78
CA ALA A 123 -13.59 9.77 -14.26
C ALA A 123 -13.24 10.93 -13.32
N PHE A 124 -12.21 10.75 -12.50
CA PHE A 124 -11.59 11.85 -11.77
C PHE A 124 -10.65 12.59 -12.72
N LEU A 125 -11.20 13.58 -13.42
CA LEU A 125 -10.41 14.55 -14.17
C LEU A 125 -9.92 15.60 -13.17
N THR A 126 -8.77 15.36 -12.54
CA THR A 126 -8.07 16.42 -11.82
C THR A 126 -7.54 17.40 -12.86
N ARG A 127 -8.24 18.51 -13.09
CA ARG A 127 -7.62 19.64 -13.80
C ARG A 127 -6.44 20.09 -12.94
N PRO A 128 -5.20 20.11 -13.48
CA PRO A 128 -4.12 20.83 -12.83
C PRO A 128 -4.63 22.24 -12.55
N ARG A 129 -4.48 22.70 -11.32
CA ARG A 129 -4.83 24.07 -10.97
C ARG A 129 -3.85 24.96 -11.75
N ASP A 130 -4.34 25.74 -12.70
CA ASP A 130 -3.49 26.62 -13.54
C ASP A 130 -2.69 27.64 -12.71
N ASN A 131 -3.14 27.91 -11.48
CA ASN A 131 -2.50 28.85 -10.57
C ASN A 131 -1.87 28.10 -9.39
N GLU A 132 -0.57 27.85 -9.51
CA GLU A 132 0.28 27.50 -8.39
C GLU A 132 0.42 28.75 -7.47
N PRO A 133 0.12 28.66 -6.17
CA PRO A 133 0.23 29.82 -5.29
C PRO A 133 1.70 30.24 -5.18
N PHE A 134 2.02 31.44 -5.67
CA PHE A 134 3.35 32.02 -5.56
C PHE A 134 3.44 32.90 -4.32
N ALA A 135 4.48 32.69 -3.52
CA ALA A 135 4.79 33.54 -2.38
C ALA A 135 5.59 34.76 -2.88
N GLU A 136 5.03 35.95 -2.73
CA GLU A 136 5.72 37.20 -3.05
C GLU A 136 6.62 37.62 -1.88
N THR A 137 7.90 37.85 -2.18
CA THR A 137 8.87 38.28 -1.16
C THR A 137 8.57 39.72 -0.73
N GLY A 138 8.01 39.89 0.46
CA GLY A 138 7.80 41.21 1.07
C GLY A 138 9.03 41.67 1.86
N THR A 139 9.30 42.97 1.84
CA THR A 139 10.27 43.58 2.75
C THR A 139 9.54 44.48 3.76
N GLY A 140 9.89 44.34 5.03
CA GLY A 140 9.36 45.14 6.13
C GLY A 140 10.51 45.79 6.91
N ARG A 141 10.24 46.94 7.53
CA ARG A 141 11.21 47.62 8.38
C ARG A 141 10.97 47.24 9.84
N LEU A 142 12.03 46.81 10.52
CA LEU A 142 11.99 46.60 11.96
C LEU A 142 12.32 47.92 12.67
N MET A 143 11.39 48.43 13.48
CA MET A 143 11.67 49.60 14.31
C MET A 143 12.41 49.19 15.58
N VAL A 144 13.61 49.71 15.75
CA VAL A 144 14.44 49.51 16.94
C VAL A 144 14.54 50.83 17.69
N ARG A 145 14.45 50.79 19.03
CA ARG A 145 14.64 51.96 19.89
C ARG A 145 15.58 51.65 21.03
N MET A 146 16.44 52.60 21.38
CA MET A 146 17.30 52.55 22.56
C MET A 146 16.64 53.31 23.70
N ARG A 147 16.79 52.83 24.93
CA ARG A 147 16.25 53.45 26.16
C ARG A 147 17.25 53.30 27.29
N LEU A 148 17.32 54.30 28.16
CA LEU A 148 18.13 54.27 29.38
C LEU A 148 17.25 53.81 30.55
N ALA A 149 17.66 52.74 31.23
CA ALA A 149 16.95 52.22 32.39
C ALA A 149 17.34 52.98 33.65
N GLN A 150 16.39 53.17 34.56
CA GLN A 150 16.65 53.80 35.86
C GLN A 150 17.05 52.77 36.93
N ASP A 151 16.73 51.49 36.69
CA ASP A 151 16.97 50.38 37.58
C ASP A 151 17.83 49.29 36.91
N ALA A 152 18.45 48.43 37.73
CA ALA A 152 19.29 47.34 37.26
C ALA A 152 18.52 46.16 36.64
N SER A 153 17.18 46.17 36.73
CA SER A 153 16.29 45.13 36.18
C SER A 153 15.69 45.51 34.83
N TYR A 154 16.00 46.69 34.29
CA TYR A 154 15.50 47.22 33.01
C TYR A 154 13.97 47.31 32.91
N ASN A 155 13.29 47.63 34.02
CA ASN A 155 11.82 47.73 34.03
C ASN A 155 11.32 49.18 33.94
N THR A 156 12.07 50.12 34.49
CA THR A 156 11.76 51.56 34.44
C THR A 156 12.78 52.30 33.58
N PHE A 157 12.30 53.24 32.76
CA PHE A 157 13.10 53.95 31.77
C PHE A 157 12.84 55.45 31.83
N TYR A 158 13.89 56.26 31.63
CA TYR A 158 13.77 57.70 31.45
C TYR A 158 12.89 58.03 30.24
N GLN A 159 12.07 59.06 30.37
CA GLN A 159 11.23 59.62 29.31
C GLN A 159 11.92 60.82 28.65
N GLU A 160 11.33 61.35 27.58
CA GLU A 160 11.93 62.45 26.80
C GLU A 160 12.09 63.72 27.63
N GLU A 161 11.20 63.93 28.61
CA GLU A 161 11.19 65.08 29.51
C GLU A 161 12.29 65.01 30.58
N ASP A 162 12.86 63.82 30.82
CA ASP A 162 13.92 63.61 31.82
C ASP A 162 15.32 63.98 31.30
N TYR A 163 15.43 64.30 30.00
CA TYR A 163 16.71 64.69 29.40
C TYR A 163 17.00 66.18 29.61
N PRO A 164 18.24 66.56 29.98
CA PRO A 164 19.42 65.70 30.11
C PRO A 164 19.51 64.96 31.46
N VAL A 165 19.83 63.67 31.41
CA VAL A 165 20.06 62.86 32.63
C VAL A 165 21.41 63.21 33.25
N VAL A 166 21.39 63.66 34.51
CA VAL A 166 22.60 64.04 35.26
C VAL A 166 22.94 62.97 36.29
N LYS A 167 24.20 62.52 36.31
CA LYS A 167 24.75 61.56 37.29
C LYS A 167 26.11 62.02 37.81
N TYR A 168 26.47 61.57 39.01
CA TYR A 168 27.80 61.82 39.56
C TYR A 168 28.84 60.88 38.95
N LEU A 169 30.12 61.30 38.95
CA LEU A 169 31.23 60.47 38.46
C LEU A 169 31.28 59.13 39.19
N LYS A 170 31.46 58.05 38.42
CA LYS A 170 31.47 56.63 38.85
C LYS A 170 30.10 56.02 39.20
N GLN A 171 29.00 56.76 39.07
CA GLN A 171 27.67 56.15 39.15
C GLN A 171 27.29 55.55 37.79
N PRO A 172 26.64 54.37 37.78
CA PRO A 172 26.07 53.82 36.55
C PRO A 172 24.96 54.76 36.03
N LEU A 173 24.90 54.84 34.70
CA LEU A 173 23.85 55.54 33.97
C LEU A 173 22.63 54.64 33.81
#